data_AF-A0AAD4IPL0-F1
#
_entry.id   AF-A0AAD4IPL0-F1
#
_cell.length_a   1.000
_cell.length_b   1.000
_cell.length_c   1.000
_cell.angle_alpha   90.00
_cell.angle_beta   90.00
_cell.angle_gamma   90.00
#
_symmetry.space_group_name_H-M   'P 1'
#
loop_
_entity.id
_entity.type
_entity.pdbx_description
1 polymer ?
#
loop_
_entity_poly.entity_id
_entity_poly.type
_entity_poly.pdbx_seq_one_letter_code
_entity_poly.pdbx_strand_id
1 'polypeptide(L)'
;MREPSVRVRESAAEQIEERQSDWAYSKPIVILDLVWNIAFIVVSISVLIMSRNETPSMPLRLWTVGYALQCVLHAVCVCSEYRKRYSEQNSEESEIGQLGHSRNYSNSSSGSDDVDSAGYFSDHRQSDDESSIAKHLESANTMFSFIWWIIGFYWVSAGGQSLPSEAPQLYWLCITFLAFDVFFVVICVAVACVIGLAVCCCLPCIIAILYAVADQEGATKDDIERLPRYNFRKIGDFEKQNGEIQGSFGGIMTECDTDSPLEHVLPLEDAECCVCLCAYDDGTELRELPCGHHFHSACIDKWLYMNATCPLCKFNILKNGNQSGSEEA
;
A
#
# COMPACT_ATOMS: atom_id res chain seq x y z
N MET A 1 21.98 -8.40 0.04
CA MET A 1 21.18 -7.39 0.77
C MET A 1 20.08 -6.94 -0.17
N ARG A 2 18.79 -7.14 0.17
CA ARG A 2 17.67 -6.68 -0.67
C ARG A 2 17.62 -5.15 -0.66
N GLU A 3 17.31 -4.55 -1.81
CA GLU A 3 17.12 -3.11 -1.94
C GLU A 3 16.05 -2.60 -0.93
N PRO A 4 16.27 -1.47 -0.26
CA PRO A 4 15.33 -0.90 0.71
C PRO A 4 13.92 -0.70 0.15
N SER A 5 13.79 -0.43 -1.15
CA SER A 5 12.52 -0.24 -1.85
C SER A 5 11.66 -1.51 -1.93
N VAL A 6 12.29 -2.68 -2.05
CA VAL A 6 11.59 -3.97 -2.14
C VAL A 6 10.99 -4.34 -0.79
N ARG A 7 11.73 -4.10 0.31
CA ARG A 7 11.25 -4.37 1.68
C ARG A 7 10.06 -3.51 2.08
N VAL A 8 10.04 -2.24 1.68
CA VAL A 8 8.91 -1.34 1.96
C VAL A 8 7.66 -1.77 1.18
N ARG A 9 7.82 -2.25 -0.06
CA ARG A 9 6.71 -2.78 -0.86
C ARG A 9 6.17 -4.09 -0.30
N GLU A 10 7.04 -5.02 0.10
CA GLU A 10 6.65 -6.30 0.72
C GLU A 10 5.89 -6.05 2.04
N SER A 11 6.43 -5.24 2.94
CA SER A 11 5.76 -4.91 4.22
C SER A 11 4.45 -4.15 4.05
N ALA A 12 4.36 -3.24 3.07
CA ALA A 12 3.09 -2.59 2.74
C ALA A 12 2.05 -3.56 2.16
N ALA A 13 2.48 -4.55 1.36
CA ALA A 13 1.60 -5.58 0.83
C ALA A 13 1.09 -6.52 1.92
N GLU A 14 1.97 -6.96 2.83
CA GLU A 14 1.62 -7.80 3.99
C GLU A 14 0.59 -7.09 4.88
N GLN A 15 0.79 -5.80 5.20
CA GLN A 15 -0.18 -5.03 5.99
C GLN A 15 -1.54 -4.85 5.30
N ILE A 16 -1.57 -4.80 3.98
CA ILE A 16 -2.83 -4.74 3.22
C ILE A 16 -3.51 -6.11 3.27
N GLU A 17 -2.77 -7.19 3.11
CA GLU A 17 -3.28 -8.56 3.15
C GLU A 17 -3.86 -8.92 4.53
N GLU A 18 -3.16 -8.58 5.62
CA GLU A 18 -3.66 -8.74 6.99
C GLU A 18 -4.99 -8.02 7.20
N ARG A 19 -5.05 -6.73 6.83
CA ARG A 19 -6.27 -5.94 6.95
C ARG A 19 -7.39 -6.46 6.04
N GLN A 20 -7.10 -6.88 4.81
CA GLN A 20 -8.12 -7.47 3.95
C GLN A 20 -8.71 -8.75 4.54
N SER A 21 -7.86 -9.58 5.16
CA SER A 21 -8.32 -10.78 5.85
C SER A 21 -9.27 -10.44 7.00
N ASP A 22 -9.00 -9.41 7.80
CA ASP A 22 -9.88 -9.04 8.91
C ASP A 22 -11.27 -8.56 8.45
N TRP A 23 -11.33 -7.87 7.30
CA TRP A 23 -12.59 -7.39 6.74
C TRP A 23 -13.42 -8.53 6.14
N ALA A 24 -12.76 -9.45 5.44
CA ALA A 24 -13.40 -10.62 4.86
C ALA A 24 -14.09 -11.50 5.93
N TYR A 25 -13.48 -11.61 7.12
CA TYR A 25 -14.03 -12.36 8.25
C TYR A 25 -14.79 -11.51 9.27
N SER A 26 -15.26 -10.31 8.88
CA SER A 26 -16.08 -9.51 9.78
C SER A 26 -17.37 -10.26 10.14
N LYS A 27 -17.72 -10.24 11.45
CA LYS A 27 -18.90 -10.92 12.01
C LYS A 27 -20.18 -10.81 11.15
N PRO A 28 -20.58 -9.61 10.66
CA PRO A 28 -21.82 -9.51 9.88
C PRO A 28 -21.72 -10.19 8.51
N ILE A 29 -20.56 -10.16 7.86
CA ILE A 29 -20.35 -10.79 6.54
C ILE A 29 -20.40 -12.31 6.69
N VAL A 30 -19.70 -12.86 7.69
CA VAL A 30 -19.70 -14.30 7.98
C VAL A 30 -21.09 -14.79 8.36
N ILE A 31 -21.84 -14.06 9.19
CA ILE A 31 -23.21 -14.44 9.57
C ILE A 31 -24.13 -14.41 8.35
N LEU A 32 -24.03 -13.38 7.51
CA LEU A 32 -24.85 -13.27 6.30
C LEU A 32 -24.57 -14.44 5.34
N ASP A 33 -23.31 -14.77 5.10
CA ASP A 33 -22.90 -15.90 4.26
C ASP A 33 -23.40 -17.24 4.83
N LEU A 34 -23.28 -17.46 6.14
CA LEU A 34 -23.74 -18.67 6.79
C LEU A 34 -25.27 -18.82 6.70
N VAL A 35 -26.02 -17.75 6.97
CA VAL A 35 -27.49 -17.75 6.88
C VAL A 35 -27.93 -18.08 5.46
N TRP A 36 -27.27 -17.49 4.46
CA TRP A 36 -27.55 -17.71 3.05
C TRP A 36 -27.29 -19.16 2.63
N ASN A 37 -26.14 -19.73 2.98
CA ASN A 37 -25.80 -21.13 2.71
C ASN A 37 -26.76 -22.12 3.40
N ILE A 38 -27.16 -21.84 4.66
CA ILE A 38 -28.16 -22.66 5.37
C ILE A 38 -29.52 -22.60 4.66
N ALA A 39 -29.97 -21.42 4.24
CA ALA A 39 -31.23 -21.28 3.51
C ALA A 39 -31.22 -22.12 2.23
N PHE A 40 -30.11 -22.13 1.48
CA PHE A 40 -29.98 -22.97 0.28
C PHE A 40 -30.00 -24.46 0.56
N ILE A 41 -29.35 -24.92 1.63
CA ILE A 41 -29.41 -26.32 2.04
C ILE A 41 -30.86 -26.71 2.33
N VAL A 42 -31.59 -25.88 3.08
CA VAL A 42 -33.00 -26.14 3.43
C VAL A 42 -33.88 -26.21 2.18
N VAL A 43 -33.73 -25.28 1.25
CA VAL A 43 -34.49 -25.25 -0.01
C VAL A 43 -34.16 -26.49 -0.86
N SER A 44 -32.88 -26.84 -0.99
CA SER A 44 -32.43 -28.02 -1.75
C SER A 44 -33.02 -29.31 -1.18
N ILE A 45 -32.96 -29.50 0.14
CA ILE A 45 -33.54 -30.67 0.82
C ILE A 45 -35.05 -30.71 0.63
N SER A 46 -35.74 -29.57 0.79
CA SER A 46 -37.20 -29.49 0.67
C SER A 46 -37.66 -29.92 -0.72
N VAL A 47 -37.04 -29.40 -1.77
CA VAL A 47 -37.39 -29.77 -3.15
C VAL A 47 -37.01 -31.21 -3.46
N LEU A 48 -35.86 -31.71 -3.00
CA LEU A 48 -35.49 -33.13 -3.14
C LEU A 48 -36.52 -34.08 -2.50
N ILE A 49 -37.18 -33.64 -1.41
CA ILE A 49 -38.26 -34.40 -0.76
C ILE A 49 -39.54 -34.31 -1.59
N MET A 50 -39.93 -33.12 -2.04
CA MET A 50 -41.16 -32.89 -2.80
C MET A 50 -41.14 -33.58 -4.17
N SER A 51 -39.97 -33.62 -4.81
CA SER A 51 -39.77 -34.20 -6.14
C SER A 51 -39.50 -35.71 -6.11
N ARG A 52 -39.62 -36.40 -4.96
CA ARG A 52 -39.23 -37.83 -4.83
C ARG A 52 -39.94 -38.75 -5.81
N ASN A 53 -41.12 -38.38 -6.27
CA ASN A 53 -41.91 -39.16 -7.21
C ASN A 53 -41.63 -38.81 -8.69
N GLU A 54 -40.80 -37.78 -8.97
CA GLU A 54 -40.45 -37.36 -10.32
C GLU A 54 -39.20 -38.11 -10.82
N THR A 55 -39.23 -38.76 -11.99
CA THR A 55 -38.08 -39.50 -12.55
C THR A 55 -37.46 -38.74 -13.72
N PRO A 56 -36.49 -37.83 -13.48
CA PRO A 56 -35.84 -37.09 -14.56
C PRO A 56 -34.92 -38.00 -15.38
N SER A 57 -34.89 -37.80 -16.69
CA SER A 57 -33.93 -38.42 -17.62
C SER A 57 -32.46 -38.08 -17.33
N MET A 58 -32.20 -36.95 -16.67
CA MET A 58 -30.87 -36.50 -16.24
C MET A 58 -30.70 -36.61 -14.72
N PRO A 59 -29.49 -36.90 -14.20
CA PRO A 59 -29.24 -37.12 -12.77
C PRO A 59 -29.20 -35.81 -11.95
N LEU A 60 -30.18 -34.91 -12.14
CA LEU A 60 -30.27 -33.62 -11.46
C LEU A 60 -30.42 -33.73 -9.93
N ARG A 61 -30.93 -34.85 -9.43
CA ARG A 61 -30.96 -35.12 -7.98
C ARG A 61 -29.54 -35.29 -7.41
N LEU A 62 -28.66 -35.96 -8.16
CA LEU A 62 -27.27 -36.08 -7.76
C LEU A 62 -26.61 -34.71 -7.74
N TRP A 63 -26.90 -33.88 -8.75
CA TRP A 63 -26.42 -32.51 -8.83
C TRP A 63 -26.80 -31.65 -7.62
N THR A 64 -28.09 -31.62 -7.29
CA THR A 64 -28.64 -30.87 -6.14
C THR A 64 -28.11 -31.38 -4.80
N VAL A 65 -27.91 -32.70 -4.63
CA VAL A 65 -27.25 -33.26 -3.45
C VAL A 65 -25.80 -32.80 -3.36
N GLY A 66 -25.05 -32.81 -4.47
CA GLY A 66 -23.68 -32.32 -4.50
C GLY A 66 -23.58 -30.84 -4.12
N TYR A 67 -24.50 -30.02 -4.59
CA TYR A 67 -24.56 -28.60 -4.24
C TYR A 67 -24.86 -28.39 -2.75
N ALA A 68 -25.82 -29.16 -2.19
CA ALA A 68 -26.11 -29.12 -0.76
C ALA A 68 -24.90 -29.55 0.09
N LEU A 69 -24.16 -30.58 -0.31
CA LEU A 69 -22.93 -31.00 0.36
C LEU A 69 -21.85 -29.94 0.29
N GLN A 70 -21.71 -29.26 -0.85
CA GLN A 70 -20.76 -28.16 -1.02
C GLN A 70 -21.08 -26.97 -0.12
N CYS A 71 -22.36 -26.58 0.00
CA CYS A 71 -22.80 -25.55 0.95
C CYS A 71 -22.49 -25.96 2.41
N VAL A 72 -22.67 -27.25 2.76
CA VAL A 72 -22.31 -27.76 4.09
C VAL A 72 -20.81 -27.69 4.32
N LEU A 73 -20.00 -28.14 3.36
CA LEU A 73 -18.54 -28.09 3.45
C LEU A 73 -18.05 -26.65 3.60
N HIS A 74 -18.57 -25.71 2.80
CA HIS A 74 -18.25 -24.29 2.91
C HIS A 74 -18.62 -23.73 4.30
N ALA A 75 -19.86 -23.98 4.76
CA ALA A 75 -20.31 -23.54 6.08
C ALA A 75 -19.43 -24.09 7.22
N VAL A 76 -19.03 -25.36 7.13
CA VAL A 76 -18.12 -25.99 8.11
C VAL A 76 -16.75 -25.33 8.08
N CYS A 77 -16.17 -25.11 6.89
CA CYS A 77 -14.88 -24.41 6.75
C CYS A 77 -14.94 -23.01 7.36
N VAL A 78 -15.92 -22.19 6.96
CA VAL A 78 -16.12 -20.83 7.48
C VAL A 78 -16.33 -20.83 8.99
N CYS A 79 -17.15 -21.75 9.53
CA CYS A 79 -17.35 -21.86 10.97
C CYS A 79 -16.07 -22.28 11.72
N SER A 80 -15.26 -23.16 11.14
CA SER A 80 -14.02 -23.62 11.74
C SER A 80 -12.99 -22.49 11.83
N GLU A 81 -12.85 -21.70 10.77
CA GLU A 81 -11.93 -20.55 10.74
C GLU A 81 -12.42 -19.40 11.62
N TYR A 82 -13.72 -19.09 11.59
CA TYR A 82 -14.31 -18.09 12.47
C TYR A 82 -14.11 -18.47 13.94
N ARG A 83 -14.28 -19.75 14.30
CA ARG A 83 -14.06 -20.24 15.67
C ARG A 83 -12.58 -20.18 16.07
N LYS A 84 -11.66 -20.51 15.17
CA LYS A 84 -10.21 -20.40 15.40
C LYS A 84 -9.83 -18.96 15.72
N ARG A 85 -10.23 -18.00 14.87
CA ARG A 85 -9.91 -16.57 15.08
C ARG A 85 -10.59 -15.99 16.32
N TYR A 86 -11.83 -16.38 16.61
CA TYR A 86 -12.49 -15.96 17.85
C TYR A 86 -11.76 -16.48 19.10
N SER A 87 -11.18 -17.68 19.04
CA SER A 87 -10.39 -18.24 20.14
C SER A 87 -9.08 -17.49 20.35
N GLU A 88 -8.39 -17.12 19.27
CA GLU A 88 -7.14 -16.34 19.33
C GLU A 88 -7.40 -14.96 19.95
N GLN A 89 -8.43 -14.25 19.48
CA GLN A 89 -8.78 -12.91 19.98
C GLN A 89 -9.18 -12.90 21.47
N ASN A 90 -9.88 -13.93 21.96
CA ASN A 90 -10.21 -14.06 23.38
C ASN A 90 -9.00 -14.45 24.26
N SER A 91 -7.98 -15.06 23.67
CA SER A 91 -6.76 -15.46 24.39
C SER A 91 -5.88 -14.24 24.66
N GLU A 92 -5.75 -13.33 23.70
CA GLU A 92 -5.01 -12.06 23.86
C GLU A 92 -5.66 -11.11 24.90
N GLU A 93 -6.99 -11.05 24.94
CA GLU A 93 -7.71 -10.22 25.93
C GLU A 93 -7.53 -10.75 27.37
N SER A 94 -7.32 -12.06 27.53
CA SER A 94 -7.05 -12.69 28.82
C SER A 94 -5.60 -12.50 29.31
N GLU A 95 -4.62 -12.41 28.41
CA GLU A 95 -3.22 -12.13 28.75
C GLU A 95 -3.00 -10.67 29.18
N ILE A 96 -3.67 -9.69 28.54
CA ILE A 96 -3.61 -8.28 28.95
C ILE A 96 -4.25 -8.08 30.35
N GLY A 97 -5.24 -8.89 30.71
CA GLY A 97 -5.84 -8.91 32.04
C GLY A 97 -4.92 -9.42 33.16
N GLN A 98 -3.93 -10.27 32.85
CA GLN A 98 -2.99 -10.81 33.85
C GLN A 98 -1.73 -9.96 34.06
N LEU A 99 -1.30 -9.18 33.05
CA LEU A 99 -0.17 -8.26 33.19
C LEU A 99 -0.44 -7.06 34.12
N GLY A 100 -1.70 -6.80 34.46
CA GLY A 100 -2.11 -5.77 35.42
C GLY A 100 -1.92 -6.13 36.91
N HIS A 101 -1.68 -7.40 37.27
CA HIS A 101 -1.70 -7.84 38.68
C HIS A 101 -0.34 -8.24 39.29
N SER A 102 0.75 -8.30 38.51
CA SER A 102 2.05 -8.82 39.00
C SER A 102 3.14 -7.76 39.24
N ARG A 103 2.80 -6.48 39.36
CA ARG A 103 3.76 -5.44 39.80
C ARG A 103 3.74 -5.26 41.33
N ASN A 104 4.14 -6.30 42.05
CA ASN A 104 4.71 -6.19 43.40
C ASN A 104 5.20 -7.57 43.82
N TYR A 105 6.51 -7.80 43.76
CA TYR A 105 7.34 -8.28 44.87
C TYR A 105 8.78 -8.45 44.38
N SER A 106 9.68 -8.07 45.26
CA SER A 106 11.08 -7.74 45.05
C SER A 106 12.05 -8.91 45.15
N ASN A 107 13.18 -8.75 44.45
CA ASN A 107 14.56 -9.13 44.78
C ASN A 107 15.00 -10.60 44.98
N SER A 108 16.09 -10.88 44.24
CA SER A 108 17.33 -11.57 44.65
C SER A 108 17.49 -13.09 44.44
N SER A 109 18.33 -13.38 43.43
CA SER A 109 19.52 -14.26 43.43
C SER A 109 19.41 -15.77 43.66
N SER A 110 19.91 -16.47 42.62
CA SER A 110 20.79 -17.65 42.60
C SER A 110 20.21 -19.03 42.96
N GLY A 111 20.48 -19.99 42.07
CA GLY A 111 20.30 -21.42 42.31
C GLY A 111 19.80 -22.14 41.06
N SER A 112 20.71 -22.79 40.35
CA SER A 112 20.43 -23.80 39.33
C SER A 112 19.61 -24.95 39.92
N ASP A 113 18.58 -25.41 39.21
CA ASP A 113 18.21 -26.82 39.13
C ASP A 113 17.28 -27.04 37.93
N ASP A 114 17.61 -28.07 37.16
CA ASP A 114 16.91 -28.54 35.96
C ASP A 114 15.48 -28.99 36.28
N VAL A 115 14.48 -28.40 35.60
CA VAL A 115 13.14 -29.00 35.47
C VAL A 115 12.53 -28.63 34.10
N ASP A 116 12.37 -29.66 33.27
CA ASP A 116 11.49 -29.82 32.10
C ASP A 116 10.86 -28.56 31.47
N SER A 117 11.52 -28.03 30.44
CA SER A 117 10.89 -27.17 29.44
C SER A 117 10.40 -28.01 28.25
N ALA A 118 9.53 -28.98 28.52
CA ALA A 118 8.76 -29.72 27.52
C ALA A 118 7.29 -29.27 27.61
N GLY A 119 6.98 -28.06 27.13
CA GLY A 119 5.61 -27.56 27.21
C GLY A 119 5.20 -26.47 26.23
N TYR A 120 6.14 -25.70 25.65
CA TYR A 120 5.77 -24.52 24.84
C TYR A 120 6.24 -24.53 23.38
N PHE A 121 6.81 -25.65 22.89
CA PHE A 121 7.25 -25.77 21.49
C PHE A 121 6.37 -26.69 20.63
N SER A 122 5.31 -27.25 21.21
CA SER A 122 4.39 -28.18 20.55
C SER A 122 3.25 -27.47 19.83
N ASP A 123 2.88 -26.26 20.23
CA ASP A 123 1.67 -25.59 19.71
C ASP A 123 1.91 -24.90 18.37
N HIS A 124 3.11 -24.36 18.12
CA HIS A 124 3.41 -23.66 16.87
C HIS A 124 3.66 -24.58 15.67
N ARG A 125 4.12 -25.82 15.86
CA ARG A 125 4.30 -26.76 14.73
C ARG A 125 2.98 -27.40 14.29
N GLN A 126 2.00 -27.48 15.18
CA GLN A 126 0.68 -28.03 14.85
C GLN A 126 -0.23 -26.98 14.21
N SER A 127 -0.13 -25.70 14.62
CA SER A 127 -0.86 -24.59 14.01
C SER A 127 -0.50 -24.36 12.53
N ASP A 128 0.78 -24.54 12.17
CA ASP A 128 1.28 -24.27 10.81
C ASP A 128 0.82 -25.34 9.81
N ASP A 129 0.90 -26.62 10.17
CA ASP A 129 0.44 -27.75 9.34
C ASP A 129 -1.10 -27.74 9.17
N GLU A 130 -1.85 -27.39 10.22
CA GLU A 130 -3.31 -27.29 10.14
C GLU A 130 -3.76 -26.12 9.25
N SER A 131 -3.03 -25.00 9.27
CA SER A 131 -3.28 -23.85 8.37
C SER A 131 -2.99 -24.19 6.91
N SER A 132 -1.94 -24.97 6.65
CA SER A 132 -1.55 -25.40 5.31
C SER A 132 -2.62 -26.30 4.69
N ILE A 133 -3.10 -27.28 5.46
CA ILE A 133 -4.16 -28.20 5.02
C ILE A 133 -5.48 -27.46 4.80
N ALA A 134 -5.86 -26.52 5.67
CA ALA A 134 -7.09 -25.72 5.51
C ALA A 134 -7.07 -24.92 4.19
N LYS A 135 -5.96 -24.23 3.89
CA LYS A 135 -5.77 -23.48 2.63
C LYS A 135 -5.84 -24.39 1.40
N HIS A 136 -5.23 -25.57 1.48
CA HIS A 136 -5.30 -26.54 0.39
C HIS A 136 -6.72 -27.08 0.17
N LEU A 137 -7.47 -27.35 1.24
CA LEU A 137 -8.86 -27.78 1.17
C LEU A 137 -9.77 -26.68 0.62
N GLU A 138 -9.55 -25.42 1.00
CA GLU A 138 -10.30 -24.27 0.48
C GLU A 138 -10.12 -24.11 -1.04
N SER A 139 -8.87 -24.14 -1.51
CA SER A 139 -8.55 -24.04 -2.94
C SER A 139 -9.12 -25.22 -3.74
N ALA A 140 -9.01 -26.44 -3.21
CA ALA A 140 -9.58 -27.64 -3.82
C ALA A 140 -11.12 -27.61 -3.87
N ASN A 141 -11.76 -27.17 -2.79
CA ASN A 141 -13.21 -27.02 -2.72
C ASN A 141 -13.71 -26.01 -3.76
N THR A 142 -13.01 -24.89 -3.93
CA THR A 142 -13.34 -23.87 -4.94
C THR A 142 -13.26 -24.44 -6.36
N MET A 143 -12.20 -25.19 -6.67
CA MET A 143 -12.06 -25.84 -7.97
C MET A 143 -13.15 -26.89 -8.22
N PHE A 144 -13.46 -27.70 -7.22
CA PHE A 144 -14.52 -28.70 -7.30
C PHE A 144 -15.90 -28.05 -7.51
N SER A 145 -16.17 -26.97 -6.78
CA SER A 145 -17.38 -26.16 -6.88
C SER A 145 -17.63 -25.66 -8.30
N PHE A 146 -16.58 -25.12 -8.93
CA PHE A 146 -16.66 -24.62 -10.30
C PHE A 146 -16.93 -25.74 -11.33
N ILE A 147 -16.24 -26.87 -11.20
CA ILE A 147 -16.45 -28.03 -12.08
C ILE A 147 -17.88 -28.57 -11.91
N TRP A 148 -18.35 -28.67 -10.67
CA TRP A 148 -19.70 -29.14 -10.36
C TRP A 148 -20.80 -28.22 -10.90
N TRP A 149 -20.55 -26.91 -10.86
CA TRP A 149 -21.42 -25.91 -11.47
C TRP A 149 -21.51 -26.08 -13.00
N ILE A 150 -20.38 -26.30 -13.69
CA ILE A 150 -20.36 -26.59 -15.14
C ILE A 150 -21.18 -27.83 -15.48
N ILE A 151 -21.02 -28.90 -14.69
CA ILE A 151 -21.79 -30.14 -14.87
C ILE A 151 -23.29 -29.90 -14.72
N GLY A 152 -23.69 -29.09 -13.73
CA GLY A 152 -25.08 -28.68 -13.54
C GLY A 152 -25.67 -27.93 -14.71
N PHE A 153 -24.95 -26.91 -15.17
CA PHE A 153 -25.33 -26.16 -16.36
C PHE A 153 -25.46 -27.07 -17.58
N TYR A 154 -24.52 -28.00 -17.77
CA TYR A 154 -24.60 -28.99 -18.84
C TYR A 154 -25.83 -29.89 -18.71
N TRP A 155 -26.13 -30.47 -17.54
CA TRP A 155 -27.29 -31.36 -17.38
C TRP A 155 -28.64 -30.65 -17.54
N VAL A 156 -28.75 -29.40 -17.08
CA VAL A 156 -29.95 -28.58 -17.29
C VAL A 156 -30.12 -28.24 -18.78
N SER A 157 -29.03 -27.88 -19.47
CA SER A 157 -29.08 -27.54 -20.90
C SER A 157 -29.29 -28.76 -21.81
N ALA A 158 -28.61 -29.87 -21.55
CA ALA A 158 -28.72 -31.13 -22.29
C ALA A 158 -30.10 -31.78 -22.12
N GLY A 159 -30.74 -31.57 -20.97
CA GLY A 159 -32.09 -32.04 -20.72
C GLY A 159 -33.17 -31.31 -21.55
N GLY A 160 -32.88 -30.11 -22.08
CA GLY A 160 -33.74 -29.43 -23.04
C GLY A 160 -35.23 -29.38 -22.64
N GLN A 161 -36.11 -29.78 -23.57
CA GLN A 161 -37.56 -29.71 -23.40
C GLN A 161 -38.20 -30.90 -22.65
N SER A 162 -37.46 -31.99 -22.38
CA SER A 162 -38.02 -33.17 -21.68
C SER A 162 -38.06 -33.00 -20.15
N LEU A 163 -37.08 -32.30 -19.58
CA LEU A 163 -36.99 -32.06 -18.14
C LEU A 163 -38.19 -31.28 -17.55
N PRO A 164 -38.69 -30.20 -18.17
CA PRO A 164 -39.86 -29.47 -17.65
C PRO A 164 -41.12 -30.33 -17.54
N SER A 165 -41.26 -31.36 -18.40
CA SER A 165 -42.40 -32.28 -18.36
C SER A 165 -42.22 -33.46 -17.40
N GLU A 166 -40.99 -33.94 -17.20
CA GLU A 166 -40.70 -35.12 -16.38
C GLU A 166 -40.50 -34.78 -14.89
N ALA A 167 -39.88 -33.64 -14.60
CA ALA A 167 -39.49 -33.23 -13.26
C ALA A 167 -39.55 -31.69 -13.09
N PRO A 168 -40.75 -31.09 -13.10
CA PRO A 168 -40.92 -29.65 -13.12
C PRO A 168 -40.34 -28.97 -11.87
N GLN A 169 -40.53 -29.55 -10.68
CA GLN A 169 -40.02 -28.93 -9.45
C GLN A 169 -38.50 -28.88 -9.42
N LEU A 170 -37.88 -30.00 -9.82
CA LEU A 170 -36.42 -30.11 -9.85
C LEU A 170 -35.81 -29.16 -10.90
N TYR A 171 -36.43 -29.09 -12.08
CA TYR A 171 -35.99 -28.24 -13.17
C TYR A 171 -35.97 -26.75 -12.78
N TRP A 172 -37.08 -26.23 -12.24
CA TRP A 172 -37.18 -24.82 -11.85
C TRP A 172 -36.26 -24.46 -10.70
N LEU A 173 -36.07 -25.36 -9.73
CA LEU A 173 -35.07 -25.16 -8.69
C LEU A 173 -33.65 -25.08 -9.28
N CYS A 174 -33.27 -26.02 -10.16
CA CYS A 174 -31.94 -26.02 -10.74
C CYS A 174 -31.67 -24.76 -11.57
N ILE A 175 -32.65 -24.31 -12.36
CA ILE A 175 -32.54 -23.04 -13.11
C ILE A 175 -32.41 -21.85 -12.18
N THR A 176 -33.22 -21.80 -11.13
CA THR A 176 -33.19 -20.69 -10.17
C THR A 176 -31.82 -20.59 -9.50
N PHE A 177 -31.23 -21.73 -9.10
CA PHE A 177 -29.88 -21.77 -8.52
C PHE A 177 -28.81 -21.32 -9.51
N LEU A 178 -28.80 -21.87 -10.73
CA LEU A 178 -27.84 -21.45 -11.75
C LEU A 178 -27.97 -19.96 -12.08
N ALA A 179 -29.19 -19.42 -12.10
CA ALA A 179 -29.42 -18.00 -12.33
C ALA A 179 -28.86 -17.12 -11.21
N PHE A 180 -29.06 -17.50 -9.95
CA PHE A 180 -28.44 -16.81 -8.81
C PHE A 180 -26.91 -16.91 -8.84
N ASP A 181 -26.36 -18.09 -9.11
CA ASP A 181 -24.91 -18.28 -9.20
C ASP A 181 -24.29 -17.36 -10.27
N VAL A 182 -24.88 -17.31 -11.46
CA VAL A 182 -24.44 -16.42 -12.54
C VAL A 182 -24.54 -14.95 -12.12
N PHE A 183 -25.64 -14.56 -11.48
CA PHE A 183 -25.85 -13.20 -11.00
C PHE A 183 -24.76 -12.79 -10.00
N PHE A 184 -24.44 -13.63 -9.01
CA PHE A 184 -23.37 -13.37 -8.05
C PHE A 184 -22.00 -13.30 -8.72
N VAL A 185 -21.67 -14.23 -9.63
CA VAL A 185 -20.40 -14.20 -10.38
C VAL A 185 -20.26 -12.88 -11.15
N VAL A 186 -21.31 -12.43 -11.84
CA VAL A 186 -21.31 -11.16 -12.58
C VAL A 186 -21.11 -9.98 -11.63
N ILE A 187 -21.78 -9.94 -10.48
CA ILE A 187 -21.59 -8.89 -9.47
C ILE A 187 -20.16 -8.90 -8.93
N CYS A 188 -19.62 -10.06 -8.57
CA CYS A 188 -18.25 -10.18 -8.06
C CYS A 188 -17.23 -9.67 -9.08
N VAL A 189 -17.37 -10.04 -10.36
CA VAL A 189 -16.51 -9.53 -11.43
C VAL A 189 -16.67 -8.01 -11.58
N ALA A 190 -17.90 -7.48 -11.56
CA ALA A 190 -18.13 -6.04 -11.66
C ALA A 190 -17.50 -5.27 -10.49
N VAL A 191 -17.66 -5.74 -9.26
CA VAL A 191 -17.05 -5.13 -8.06
C VAL A 191 -15.53 -5.19 -8.14
N ALA A 192 -14.95 -6.33 -8.52
CA ALA A 192 -13.50 -6.47 -8.71
C ALA A 192 -12.97 -5.49 -9.77
N CYS A 193 -13.69 -5.32 -10.89
CA CYS A 193 -13.36 -4.34 -11.91
C CYS A 193 -13.44 -2.90 -11.39
N VAL A 194 -14.49 -2.56 -10.63
CA VAL A 194 -14.65 -1.21 -10.04
C VAL A 194 -13.51 -0.91 -9.05
N ILE A 195 -13.15 -1.86 -8.19
CA ILE A 195 -12.03 -1.73 -7.25
C ILE A 195 -10.72 -1.58 -8.03
N GLY A 196 -10.50 -2.41 -9.06
CA GLY A 196 -9.32 -2.32 -9.92
C GLY A 196 -9.20 -0.95 -10.60
N LEU A 197 -10.29 -0.43 -11.17
CA LEU A 197 -10.32 0.89 -11.78
C LEU A 197 -10.07 2.00 -10.74
N ALA A 198 -10.72 1.94 -9.58
CA ALA A 198 -10.52 2.91 -8.51
C ALA A 198 -9.04 2.94 -8.07
N VAL A 199 -8.43 1.77 -7.85
CA VAL A 199 -7.01 1.65 -7.49
C VAL A 199 -6.13 2.19 -8.63
N CYS A 200 -6.37 1.82 -9.88
CA CYS A 200 -5.60 2.32 -11.03
C CYS A 200 -5.71 3.83 -11.22
N CYS A 201 -6.85 4.45 -10.90
CA CYS A 201 -7.05 5.90 -10.99
C CYS A 201 -6.51 6.65 -9.78
N CYS A 202 -6.64 6.09 -8.57
CA CYS A 202 -6.24 6.75 -7.33
C CYS A 202 -4.74 6.60 -7.06
N LEU A 203 -4.11 5.47 -7.42
CA LEU A 203 -2.69 5.25 -7.16
C LEU A 203 -1.78 6.29 -7.83
N PRO A 204 -1.92 6.65 -9.12
CA PRO A 204 -1.09 7.69 -9.73
C PRO A 204 -1.26 9.05 -9.05
N CYS A 205 -2.48 9.40 -8.65
CA CYS A 205 -2.78 10.65 -7.94
C CYS A 205 -2.17 10.67 -6.54
N ILE A 206 -2.32 9.58 -5.78
CA ILE A 206 -1.72 9.44 -4.44
C ILE A 206 -0.19 9.50 -4.54
N ILE A 207 0.41 8.79 -5.50
CA ILE A 207 1.86 8.83 -5.74
C ILE A 207 2.31 10.25 -6.09
N ALA A 208 1.62 10.96 -6.99
CA ALA A 208 1.95 12.33 -7.35
C ALA A 208 1.88 13.29 -6.15
N ILE A 209 0.86 13.16 -5.29
CA ILE A 209 0.73 13.96 -4.08
C ILE A 209 1.86 13.62 -3.09
N LEU A 210 2.15 12.33 -2.87
CA LEU A 210 3.23 11.91 -1.98
C LEU A 210 4.59 12.42 -2.46
N TYR A 211 4.88 12.37 -3.76
CA TYR A 211 6.10 12.96 -4.32
C TYR A 211 6.14 14.48 -4.14
N ALA A 212 5.02 15.17 -4.35
CA ALA A 212 4.95 16.62 -4.16
C ALA A 212 5.14 17.04 -2.70
N VAL A 213 4.68 16.24 -1.74
CA VAL A 213 4.81 16.52 -0.30
C VAL A 213 6.17 16.10 0.24
N ALA A 214 6.74 14.99 -0.23
CA ALA A 214 8.04 14.50 0.24
C ALA A 214 9.24 15.39 -0.16
N ASP A 215 9.10 16.22 -1.21
CA ASP A 215 10.16 17.11 -1.68
C ASP A 215 10.10 18.53 -1.05
N GLN A 216 9.06 18.83 -0.27
CA GLN A 216 8.86 20.15 0.37
C GLN A 216 9.29 20.15 1.85
N GLU A 217 10.57 19.97 2.10
CA GLU A 217 11.18 20.41 3.36
C GLU A 217 11.81 21.79 3.13
N GLY A 218 11.16 22.84 3.63
CA GLY A 218 11.70 24.20 3.64
C GLY A 218 12.80 24.35 4.69
N ALA A 219 13.79 25.20 4.40
CA ALA A 219 14.85 25.53 5.36
C ALA A 219 14.33 26.52 6.42
N THR A 220 14.88 26.45 7.63
CA THR A 220 14.55 27.44 8.66
C THR A 220 15.19 28.80 8.35
N LYS A 221 14.67 29.86 8.95
CA LYS A 221 15.25 31.20 8.81
C LYS A 221 16.73 31.23 9.20
N ASP A 222 17.10 30.52 10.26
CA ASP A 222 18.48 30.45 10.76
C ASP A 222 19.40 29.73 9.76
N ASP A 223 18.91 28.69 9.07
CA ASP A 223 19.68 27.98 8.04
C ASP A 223 19.94 28.87 6.81
N ILE A 224 18.94 29.67 6.42
CA ILE A 224 19.07 30.61 5.29
C ILE A 224 20.01 31.76 5.65
N GLU A 225 19.94 32.28 6.88
CA GLU A 225 20.79 33.40 7.32
C GLU A 225 22.27 33.05 7.38
N ARG A 226 22.62 31.76 7.58
CA ARG A 226 24.01 31.26 7.56
C ARG A 226 24.64 31.22 6.17
N LEU A 227 23.86 31.36 5.11
CA LEU A 227 24.38 31.34 3.74
C LEU A 227 25.15 32.64 3.43
N PRO A 228 26.29 32.56 2.71
CA PRO A 228 27.10 33.72 2.39
C PRO A 228 26.35 34.72 1.49
N ARG A 229 26.61 36.00 1.74
CA ARG A 229 25.99 37.13 1.03
C ARG A 229 27.07 37.95 0.35
N TYR A 230 26.73 38.51 -0.80
CA TYR A 230 27.62 39.31 -1.62
C TYR A 230 26.91 40.56 -2.11
N ASN A 231 27.63 41.66 -2.26
CA ASN A 231 27.15 42.83 -2.98
C ASN A 231 27.65 42.80 -4.41
N PHE A 232 26.74 42.95 -5.37
CA PHE A 232 27.08 43.00 -6.79
C PHE A 232 27.40 44.42 -7.25
N ARG A 233 28.44 44.57 -8.06
CA ARG A 233 28.80 45.81 -8.77
C ARG A 233 29.08 45.50 -10.23
N LYS A 234 28.30 46.09 -11.13
CA LYS A 234 28.56 46.11 -12.58
C LYS A 234 29.90 46.78 -12.84
N ILE A 235 30.70 46.14 -13.68
CA ILE A 235 31.82 46.79 -14.33
C ILE A 235 31.26 47.35 -15.62
N GLY A 236 31.14 48.67 -15.73
CA GLY A 236 30.59 49.31 -16.93
C GLY A 236 31.39 48.93 -18.17
N ASP A 237 30.71 48.88 -19.32
CA ASP A 237 31.33 48.72 -20.64
C ASP A 237 32.49 49.72 -20.79
N PHE A 238 33.73 49.24 -20.69
CA PHE A 238 34.87 50.06 -21.12
C PHE A 238 34.68 50.33 -22.60
N GLU A 239 34.39 51.58 -22.96
CA GLU A 239 34.33 52.03 -24.35
C GLU A 239 35.55 51.48 -25.09
N LYS A 240 35.29 50.70 -26.14
CA LYS A 240 36.30 50.12 -27.02
C LYS A 240 37.28 51.20 -27.47
N GLN A 241 38.49 51.20 -26.91
CA GLN A 241 39.64 51.77 -27.55
C GLN A 241 40.69 50.66 -27.73
N ASN A 242 41.00 50.38 -29.00
CA ASN A 242 42.02 49.43 -29.47
C ASN A 242 41.74 47.91 -29.38
N GLY A 243 40.66 47.45 -30.04
CA GLY A 243 40.75 46.28 -30.94
C GLY A 243 41.16 44.91 -30.37
N GLU A 244 41.20 44.72 -29.04
CA GLU A 244 41.43 43.41 -28.42
C GLU A 244 40.16 42.95 -27.71
N ILE A 245 39.78 41.69 -27.92
CA ILE A 245 38.60 41.05 -27.33
C ILE A 245 38.92 40.79 -25.85
N GLN A 246 38.67 41.78 -24.98
CA GLN A 246 38.54 41.53 -23.55
C GLN A 246 37.11 41.07 -23.27
N GLY A 247 36.97 39.96 -22.54
CA GLY A 247 35.68 39.37 -22.20
C GLY A 247 34.73 40.40 -21.58
N SER A 248 33.47 40.37 -21.99
CA SER A 248 32.44 41.22 -21.39
C SER A 248 32.23 40.77 -19.94
N PHE A 249 32.77 41.54 -18.99
CA PHE A 249 32.60 41.28 -17.57
C PHE A 249 31.21 41.74 -17.14
N GLY A 250 30.43 40.86 -16.54
CA GLY A 250 29.09 41.19 -16.03
C GLY A 250 29.14 42.03 -14.77
N GLY A 251 30.09 41.73 -13.87
CA GLY A 251 30.33 42.51 -12.64
C GLY A 251 31.23 41.79 -11.64
N ILE A 252 31.37 42.38 -10.46
CA ILE A 252 32.11 41.85 -9.30
C ILE A 252 31.12 41.59 -8.17
N MET A 253 31.15 40.39 -7.60
CA MET A 253 30.53 40.05 -6.32
C MET A 253 31.57 40.19 -5.21
N THR A 254 31.30 41.04 -4.23
CA THR A 254 32.16 41.23 -3.05
C THR A 254 31.45 40.67 -1.82
N GLU A 255 32.11 39.77 -1.09
CA GLU A 255 31.54 39.14 0.11
C GLU A 255 31.18 40.19 1.19
N CYS A 256 30.04 40.00 1.85
CA CYS A 256 29.60 40.84 2.96
C CYS A 256 30.13 40.32 4.30
N ASP A 257 30.27 41.22 5.28
CA ASP A 257 30.49 40.89 6.70
C ASP A 257 31.81 40.14 7.02
N THR A 258 32.86 40.32 6.20
CA THR A 258 34.21 39.79 6.47
C THR A 258 35.29 40.89 6.48
N ASP A 259 36.30 40.78 7.36
CA ASP A 259 37.42 41.73 7.47
C ASP A 259 38.36 41.72 6.23
N SER A 260 38.24 40.69 5.38
CA SER A 260 38.95 40.53 4.10
C SER A 260 38.01 39.95 3.04
N PRO A 261 37.24 40.80 2.32
CA PRO A 261 36.22 40.35 1.39
C PRO A 261 36.80 39.60 0.21
N LEU A 262 36.23 38.45 -0.13
CA LEU A 262 36.52 37.76 -1.39
C LEU A 262 35.77 38.43 -2.54
N GLU A 263 36.48 38.77 -3.61
CA GLU A 263 35.92 39.33 -4.84
C GLU A 263 35.87 38.26 -5.94
N HIS A 264 34.68 38.03 -6.49
CA HIS A 264 34.43 37.09 -7.57
C HIS A 264 33.97 37.85 -8.81
N VAL A 265 34.68 37.69 -9.92
CA VAL A 265 34.31 38.31 -11.20
C VAL A 265 33.31 37.42 -11.91
N LEU A 266 32.13 37.95 -12.22
CA LEU A 266 31.10 37.24 -12.97
C LEU A 266 31.12 37.59 -14.45
N PRO A 267 31.03 36.60 -15.35
CA PRO A 267 30.74 36.82 -16.75
C PRO A 267 29.36 37.48 -16.94
N LEU A 268 29.18 38.19 -18.05
CA LEU A 268 27.88 38.80 -18.40
C LEU A 268 26.75 37.76 -18.48
N GLU A 269 27.05 36.55 -18.93
CA GLU A 269 26.08 35.46 -19.12
C GLU A 269 25.54 34.90 -17.78
N ASP A 270 26.31 35.05 -16.70
CA ASP A 270 25.95 34.56 -15.37
C ASP A 270 25.38 35.69 -14.48
N ALA A 271 25.36 36.95 -14.94
CA ALA A 271 24.91 38.11 -14.17
C ALA A 271 23.37 38.28 -14.14
N GLU A 272 22.63 37.18 -14.04
CA GLU A 272 21.16 37.15 -14.00
C GLU A 272 20.63 36.24 -12.89
N CYS A 273 19.54 36.65 -12.24
CA CYS A 273 18.84 35.81 -11.27
C CYS A 273 17.83 34.90 -11.96
N CYS A 274 18.04 33.58 -11.95
CA CYS A 274 17.11 32.63 -12.60
C CYS A 274 15.71 32.54 -11.93
N VAL A 275 15.55 33.09 -10.73
CA VAL A 275 14.26 33.06 -10.00
C VAL A 275 13.32 34.16 -10.49
N CYS A 276 13.85 35.36 -10.75
CA CYS A 276 13.07 36.48 -11.27
C CYS A 276 13.35 36.83 -12.74
N LEU A 277 14.32 36.15 -13.36
CA LEU A 277 14.78 36.35 -14.74
C LEU A 277 15.20 37.80 -15.02
N CYS A 278 15.80 38.45 -14.01
CA CYS A 278 16.26 39.84 -14.10
C CYS A 278 17.78 39.88 -13.90
N ALA A 279 18.47 40.68 -14.71
CA ALA A 279 19.90 40.96 -14.53
C ALA A 279 20.16 41.58 -13.16
N TYR A 280 21.33 41.31 -12.58
CA TYR A 280 21.73 41.93 -11.33
C TYR A 280 21.97 43.42 -11.51
N ASP A 281 21.59 44.24 -10.53
CA ASP A 281 21.81 45.68 -10.52
C ASP A 281 22.92 46.09 -9.54
N ASP A 282 23.50 47.25 -9.76
CA ASP A 282 24.52 47.80 -8.88
C ASP A 282 24.02 47.92 -7.44
N GLY A 283 24.78 47.36 -6.50
CA GLY A 283 24.45 47.33 -5.08
C GLY A 283 23.38 46.32 -4.70
N THR A 284 22.98 45.41 -5.59
CA THR A 284 22.08 44.32 -5.23
C THR A 284 22.77 43.29 -4.35
N GLU A 285 22.07 42.85 -3.29
CA GLU A 285 22.53 41.78 -2.41
C GLU A 285 22.19 40.42 -3.04
N LEU A 286 23.22 39.63 -3.25
CA LEU A 286 23.16 38.28 -3.76
C LEU A 286 23.47 37.30 -2.64
N ARG A 287 22.87 36.12 -2.71
CA ARG A 287 23.15 35.01 -1.82
C ARG A 287 23.65 33.84 -2.64
N GLU A 288 24.76 33.26 -2.20
CA GLU A 288 25.35 32.07 -2.80
C GLU A 288 24.97 30.83 -1.99
N LEU A 289 24.53 29.78 -2.68
CA LEU A 289 24.23 28.48 -2.06
C LEU A 289 25.49 27.62 -1.97
N PRO A 290 25.54 26.57 -1.12
CA PRO A 290 26.72 25.71 -0.98
C PRO A 290 27.11 24.96 -2.26
N CYS A 291 26.23 24.93 -3.26
CA CYS A 291 26.52 24.40 -4.59
C CYS A 291 27.17 25.41 -5.55
N GLY A 292 27.48 26.64 -5.08
CA GLY A 292 28.11 27.70 -5.86
C GLY A 292 27.17 28.55 -6.73
N HIS A 293 25.86 28.30 -6.70
CA HIS A 293 24.88 29.08 -7.46
C HIS A 293 24.42 30.30 -6.67
N HIS A 294 24.31 31.45 -7.33
CA HIS A 294 23.93 32.72 -6.72
C HIS A 294 22.61 33.27 -7.26
N PHE A 295 21.90 34.02 -6.41
CA PHE A 295 20.60 34.61 -6.72
C PHE A 295 20.43 35.90 -5.91
N HIS A 296 19.46 36.76 -6.25
CA HIS A 296 19.06 37.83 -5.32
C HIS A 296 18.65 37.24 -3.97
N SER A 297 19.18 37.77 -2.86
CA SER A 297 18.86 37.29 -1.50
C SER A 297 17.35 37.19 -1.28
N ALA A 298 16.61 38.25 -1.63
CA ALA A 298 15.15 38.29 -1.47
C ALA A 298 14.39 37.25 -2.31
N CYS A 299 14.93 36.84 -3.45
CA CYS A 299 14.31 35.85 -4.33
C CYS A 299 14.55 34.43 -3.81
N ILE A 300 15.81 34.11 -3.48
CA ILE A 300 16.17 32.77 -3.04
C ILE A 300 15.71 32.49 -1.61
N ASP A 301 15.67 33.49 -0.72
CA ASP A 301 15.16 33.31 0.64
C ASP A 301 13.71 32.82 0.61
N LYS A 302 12.85 33.45 -0.21
CA LYS A 302 11.45 33.03 -0.40
C LYS A 302 11.33 31.60 -0.93
N TRP A 303 12.20 31.23 -1.86
CA TRP A 303 12.24 29.88 -2.41
C TRP A 303 12.64 28.86 -1.34
N LEU A 304 13.71 29.13 -0.59
CA LEU A 304 14.26 28.24 0.43
C LEU A 304 13.31 27.97 1.60
N TYR A 305 12.44 28.92 1.93
CA TYR A 305 11.36 28.69 2.90
C TYR A 305 10.35 27.62 2.46
N MET A 306 10.19 27.41 1.15
CA MET A 306 9.27 26.39 0.61
C MET A 306 10.00 25.11 0.24
N ASN A 307 11.22 25.21 -0.27
CA ASN A 307 12.04 24.08 -0.71
C ASN A 307 13.51 24.37 -0.37
N ALA A 308 14.12 23.59 0.53
CA ALA A 308 15.54 23.73 0.89
C ALA A 308 16.51 23.30 -0.22
N THR A 309 16.10 23.31 -1.49
CA THR A 309 16.89 22.87 -2.64
C THR A 309 17.18 24.01 -3.61
N CYS A 310 18.36 23.98 -4.23
CA CYS A 310 18.76 24.94 -5.26
C CYS A 310 17.82 24.86 -6.49
N PRO A 311 17.28 26.00 -6.99
CA PRO A 311 16.43 26.02 -8.18
C PRO A 311 17.10 25.44 -9.44
N LEU A 312 18.43 25.61 -9.56
CA LEU A 312 19.19 25.21 -10.75
C LEU A 312 19.61 23.73 -10.72
N CYS A 313 20.15 23.24 -9.61
CA CYS A 313 20.74 21.89 -9.54
C CYS A 313 20.08 20.93 -8.53
N LYS A 314 19.01 21.36 -7.85
CA LYS A 314 18.29 20.57 -6.81
C LYS A 314 19.14 20.15 -5.60
N PHE A 315 20.33 20.72 -5.44
CA PHE A 315 21.18 20.49 -4.27
C PHE A 315 20.48 20.97 -2.98
N ASN A 316 20.39 20.12 -1.96
CA ASN A 316 19.75 20.44 -0.68
C ASN A 316 20.74 21.14 0.26
N ILE A 317 20.41 22.37 0.69
CA ILE A 317 21.29 23.22 1.50
C ILE A 317 21.50 22.69 2.94
N LEU A 318 20.58 21.86 3.44
CA LEU A 318 20.65 21.24 4.77
C LEU A 318 21.61 20.04 4.81
N LYS A 319 22.02 19.52 3.64
CA LYS A 319 22.89 18.33 3.56
C LYS A 319 24.35 18.61 3.98
N ASN A 320 24.76 19.88 4.02
CA ASN A 320 26.15 20.28 4.30
C ASN A 320 26.57 20.22 5.78
N GLY A 321 25.72 19.76 6.70
CA GLY A 321 26.12 19.53 8.10
C GLY A 321 26.98 18.28 8.33
N ASN A 322 27.08 17.34 7.36
CA ASN A 322 27.63 16.00 7.59
C ASN A 322 28.67 15.52 6.55
N GLN A 323 29.26 16.39 5.72
CA GLN A 323 30.24 15.98 4.69
C GLN A 323 31.54 16.81 4.72
N SER A 324 32.12 16.95 5.91
CA SER A 324 33.55 17.28 6.07
C SER A 324 34.29 16.06 6.64
N GLY A 325 34.33 14.96 5.89
CA GLY A 325 35.00 13.74 6.36
C GLY A 325 34.81 12.51 5.48
N SER A 326 34.93 12.61 4.15
CA SER A 326 35.12 11.42 3.30
C SER A 326 35.56 11.80 1.88
N GLU A 327 36.75 12.38 1.75
CA GLU A 327 37.54 12.32 0.51
C GLU A 327 39.02 12.11 0.88
N GLU A 328 39.33 10.91 1.37
CA GLU A 328 40.65 10.27 1.17
C GLU A 328 40.40 8.76 1.03
N ALA A 329 40.41 8.28 -0.22
CA ALA A 329 40.63 6.90 -0.61
C ALA A 329 41.27 6.87 -2.00
#